data_AF-A0A844IXC0-F1
#
_entry.id   AF-A0A844IXC0-F1
#
_cell.length_a   1.000
_cell.length_b   1.000
_cell.length_c   1.000
_cell.angle_alpha   90.00
_cell.angle_beta   90.00
_cell.angle_gamma   90.00
#
_symmetry.space_group_name_H-M   'P 1'
#
loop_
_entity.id
_entity.type
_entity.pdbx_description
1 polymer ?
#
loop_
_entity_poly.entity_id
_entity_poly.type
_entity_poly.pdbx_seq_one_letter_code
_entity_poly.pdbx_strand_id
1 'polypeptide(L)'
;MLTTFASYRATASKWITIFDSPFYPDYLDEAKILYEKVQVRFIELVDKAQTSTELLEIITKQPTSLRIQLLRIFRRYVSPDTSVEMTKKKGNIPHIIINFSDKFRPIEEVKQNLQSRPIPDEILMALLFQHKGKGEKGYDLTESFFLWFNKVFSQNYSIQGPVRGGKDVMLHKALNNFPSQIPADMLISRLDGTPLVVGFARYDSDRGGSQEDDRIGGNRDKITEILGHAKTYNLPLKVLILNDSPGLLLGSMWNDYANLEQYGQGRVMVCTLKMLDERFTQSWLDS
;
A
#
# COMPACT_ATOMS: atom_id res chain seq x y z
N MET A 1 16.60 27.07 13.90
CA MET A 1 15.42 26.24 14.25
C MET A 1 14.95 25.59 12.97
N LEU A 2 14.77 24.27 12.94
CA LEU A 2 14.23 23.57 11.76
C LEU A 2 12.77 23.99 11.56
N THR A 3 12.40 24.29 10.31
CA THR A 3 11.02 24.54 9.90
C THR A 3 10.16 23.31 10.24
N THR A 4 8.99 23.50 10.88
CA THR A 4 8.08 22.41 11.26
C THR A 4 7.06 22.13 10.16
N PHE A 5 6.48 20.92 10.13
CA PHE A 5 5.49 20.48 9.15
C PHE A 5 4.24 21.36 9.18
N ALA A 6 3.86 21.81 10.38
CA ALA A 6 2.76 22.74 10.60
C ALA A 6 2.89 24.03 9.78
N SER A 7 4.11 24.55 9.62
CA SER A 7 4.36 25.85 8.99
C SER A 7 4.01 25.87 7.49
N TYR A 8 4.05 24.72 6.81
CA TYR A 8 3.74 24.62 5.38
C TYR A 8 2.24 24.57 5.08
N ARG A 9 1.37 24.54 6.11
CA ARG A 9 -0.08 24.35 5.96
C ARG A 9 -0.73 25.36 5.00
N ALA A 10 -0.33 26.62 5.07
CA ALA A 10 -0.89 27.69 4.22
C ALA A 10 -0.64 27.45 2.71
N THR A 11 0.35 26.62 2.37
CA THR A 11 0.70 26.28 0.98
C THR A 11 0.73 24.77 0.75
N ALA A 12 0.02 23.99 1.58
CA ALA A 12 0.09 22.53 1.63
C ALA A 12 0.02 21.84 0.25
N SER A 13 -0.84 22.31 -0.64
CA SER A 13 -0.99 21.76 -2.00
C SER A 13 0.27 21.84 -2.86
N LYS A 14 1.16 22.80 -2.60
CA LYS A 14 2.44 22.93 -3.32
C LYS A 14 3.46 21.89 -2.87
N TRP A 15 3.30 21.38 -1.64
CA TRP A 15 4.24 20.48 -0.99
C TRP A 15 3.93 19.01 -1.19
N ILE A 16 2.77 18.67 -1.76
CA ILE A 16 2.45 17.29 -2.13
C ILE A 16 2.96 16.95 -3.53
N THR A 17 3.41 15.72 -3.71
CA THR A 17 3.79 15.12 -4.99
C THR A 17 2.59 14.37 -5.56
N ILE A 18 2.26 14.63 -6.82
CA ILE A 18 1.18 13.94 -7.52
C ILE A 18 1.85 12.94 -8.48
N PHE A 19 1.63 11.65 -8.23
CA PHE A 19 1.96 10.62 -9.22
C PHE A 19 0.82 10.51 -10.24
N ASP A 20 1.19 10.53 -11.52
CA ASP A 20 0.26 10.51 -12.64
C ASP A 20 -0.66 9.28 -12.61
N SER A 21 -1.83 9.43 -13.22
CA SER A 21 -2.77 8.34 -13.42
C SER A 21 -3.48 8.52 -14.75
N PRO A 22 -3.76 7.42 -15.46
CA PRO A 22 -4.46 7.53 -16.73
C PRO A 22 -5.89 8.03 -16.51
N PHE A 23 -6.37 8.88 -17.40
CA PHE A 23 -7.76 9.33 -17.41
C PHE A 23 -8.67 8.23 -17.98
N TYR A 24 -9.93 8.23 -17.55
CA TYR A 24 -10.98 7.52 -18.26
C TYR A 24 -11.51 8.44 -19.39
N PRO A 25 -11.75 7.94 -20.62
CA PRO A 25 -11.64 6.54 -21.07
C PRO A 25 -10.28 6.16 -21.69
N ASP A 26 -9.26 7.01 -21.62
CA ASP A 26 -7.98 6.87 -22.34
C ASP A 26 -7.27 5.52 -22.16
N TYR A 27 -7.43 4.85 -21.01
CA TYR A 27 -6.83 3.52 -20.76
C TYR A 27 -7.63 2.33 -21.30
N LEU A 28 -8.82 2.53 -21.88
CA LEU A 28 -9.71 1.42 -22.26
C LEU A 28 -9.10 0.50 -23.32
N ASP A 29 -8.34 1.03 -24.28
CA ASP A 29 -7.66 0.22 -25.30
C ASP A 29 -6.65 -0.74 -24.66
N GLU A 30 -5.88 -0.26 -23.68
CA GLU A 30 -4.95 -1.10 -22.93
C GLU A 30 -5.69 -2.13 -22.06
N ALA A 31 -6.78 -1.71 -21.40
CA ALA A 31 -7.61 -2.61 -20.61
C ALA A 31 -8.19 -3.75 -21.46
N LYS A 32 -8.63 -3.44 -22.68
CA LYS A 32 -9.14 -4.42 -23.64
C LYS A 32 -8.07 -5.45 -24.00
N ILE A 33 -6.87 -5.00 -24.39
CA ILE A 33 -5.73 -5.88 -24.71
C ILE A 33 -5.43 -6.85 -23.56
N LEU A 34 -5.49 -6.36 -22.32
CA LEU A 34 -5.16 -7.16 -21.13
C LEU A 34 -6.25 -8.16 -20.73
N TYR A 35 -7.53 -7.80 -20.89
CA TYR A 35 -8.63 -8.52 -20.24
C TYR A 35 -9.59 -9.22 -21.20
N GLU A 36 -9.59 -8.93 -22.50
CA GLU A 36 -10.48 -9.59 -23.46
C GLU A 36 -10.29 -11.11 -23.46
N LYS A 37 -9.05 -11.57 -23.60
CA LYS A 37 -8.73 -13.01 -23.55
C LYS A 37 -9.05 -13.64 -22.20
N VAL A 38 -8.99 -12.86 -21.12
CA VAL A 38 -9.35 -13.34 -19.77
C VAL A 38 -10.86 -13.51 -19.66
N GLN A 39 -11.66 -12.57 -20.19
CA GLN A 39 -13.12 -12.66 -20.19
C GLN A 39 -13.58 -13.88 -21.00
N VAL A 40 -13.08 -14.05 -22.22
CA VAL A 40 -13.39 -15.22 -23.08
C VAL A 40 -13.07 -16.51 -22.33
N ARG A 41 -11.88 -16.58 -21.72
CA ARG A 41 -11.50 -17.75 -20.93
C ARG A 41 -12.40 -17.97 -19.72
N PHE A 42 -12.84 -16.93 -19.03
CA PHE A 42 -13.75 -17.07 -17.90
C PHE A 42 -15.09 -17.68 -18.33
N ILE A 43 -15.63 -17.24 -19.46
CA ILE A 43 -16.87 -17.80 -20.06
C ILE A 43 -16.69 -19.29 -20.34
N GLU A 44 -15.60 -19.69 -21.01
CA GLU A 44 -15.30 -21.11 -21.26
C GLU A 44 -15.24 -21.97 -19.99
N LEU A 45 -14.76 -21.40 -18.87
CA LEU A 45 -14.69 -22.13 -17.59
C LEU A 45 -16.07 -22.22 -16.93
N VAL A 46 -16.88 -21.17 -17.03
CA VAL A 46 -18.27 -21.16 -16.52
C VAL A 46 -19.12 -22.19 -17.26
N ASP A 47 -18.98 -22.31 -18.57
CA ASP A 47 -19.73 -23.28 -19.37
C ASP A 47 -19.38 -24.75 -19.03
N LYS A 48 -18.15 -24.99 -18.57
CA LYS A 48 -17.67 -26.31 -18.16
C LYS A 48 -18.08 -26.68 -16.74
N ALA A 49 -18.24 -25.71 -15.86
CA ALA A 49 -18.55 -25.94 -14.46
C ALA A 49 -20.04 -26.26 -14.26
N GLN A 50 -20.33 -27.26 -13.42
CA GLN A 50 -21.68 -27.61 -12.97
C GLN A 50 -22.09 -26.82 -11.73
N THR A 51 -21.13 -26.27 -10.99
CA THR A 51 -21.39 -25.43 -9.81
C THR A 51 -20.39 -24.29 -9.70
N SER A 52 -20.74 -23.24 -8.96
CA SER A 52 -19.83 -22.11 -8.67
C SER A 52 -18.63 -22.53 -7.82
N THR A 53 -18.78 -23.56 -6.99
CA THR A 53 -17.68 -24.20 -6.26
C THR A 53 -16.70 -24.86 -7.23
N GLU A 54 -17.21 -25.67 -8.16
CA GLU A 54 -16.39 -26.32 -9.18
C GLU A 54 -15.67 -25.28 -10.07
N LEU A 55 -16.34 -24.18 -10.43
CA LEU A 55 -15.73 -23.07 -11.15
C LEU A 55 -14.50 -22.54 -10.42
N LEU A 56 -14.60 -22.30 -9.10
CA LEU A 56 -13.46 -21.85 -8.29
C LEU A 56 -12.31 -22.87 -8.34
N GLU A 57 -12.61 -24.16 -8.20
CA GLU A 57 -11.60 -25.22 -8.28
C GLU A 57 -10.92 -25.27 -9.65
N ILE A 58 -11.66 -25.16 -10.75
CA ILE A 58 -11.12 -25.14 -12.11
C ILE A 58 -10.21 -23.91 -12.31
N ILE A 59 -10.61 -22.74 -11.80
CA ILE A 59 -9.79 -21.52 -11.84
C ILE A 59 -8.46 -21.74 -11.11
N THR A 60 -8.46 -22.43 -9.97
CA THR A 60 -7.24 -22.63 -9.17
C THR A 60 -6.17 -23.48 -9.86
N LYS A 61 -6.59 -24.30 -10.84
CA LYS A 61 -5.73 -25.13 -11.69
C LYS A 61 -5.10 -24.34 -12.85
N GLN A 62 -5.54 -23.12 -13.14
CA GLN A 62 -4.97 -22.29 -14.20
C GLN A 62 -3.57 -21.74 -13.85
N PRO A 63 -2.75 -21.36 -14.85
CA PRO A 63 -1.46 -20.71 -14.63
C PRO A 63 -1.58 -19.44 -13.76
N THR A 64 -0.54 -19.13 -12.97
CA THR A 64 -0.59 -18.09 -11.93
C THR A 64 -1.06 -16.73 -12.41
N SER A 65 -0.53 -16.23 -13.54
CA SER A 65 -0.87 -14.91 -14.09
C SER A 65 -2.34 -14.81 -14.49
N LEU A 66 -2.83 -15.80 -15.24
CA LEU A 66 -4.23 -15.88 -15.68
C LEU A 66 -5.19 -16.12 -14.51
N ARG A 67 -4.84 -17.02 -13.60
CA ARG A 67 -5.64 -17.36 -12.41
C ARG A 67 -6.01 -16.14 -11.59
N ILE A 68 -5.06 -15.23 -11.34
CA ILE A 68 -5.34 -14.01 -10.55
C ILE A 68 -6.38 -13.14 -11.25
N GLN A 69 -6.33 -13.02 -12.58
CA GLN A 69 -7.32 -12.25 -13.32
C GLN A 69 -8.69 -12.94 -13.33
N LEU A 70 -8.74 -14.26 -13.49
CA LEU A 70 -9.97 -15.04 -13.38
C LEU A 70 -10.60 -14.92 -11.99
N LEU A 71 -9.81 -14.93 -10.92
CA LEU A 71 -10.29 -14.72 -9.55
C LEU A 71 -10.88 -13.31 -9.33
N ARG A 72 -10.36 -12.29 -10.03
CA ARG A 72 -10.94 -10.93 -9.99
C ARG A 72 -12.32 -10.87 -10.67
N ILE A 73 -12.53 -11.65 -11.73
CA ILE A 73 -13.83 -11.79 -12.38
C ILE A 73 -14.77 -12.64 -11.51
N PHE A 74 -14.28 -13.76 -10.96
CA PHE A 74 -15.01 -14.62 -10.03
C PHE A 74 -15.57 -13.82 -8.84
N ARG A 75 -14.76 -12.95 -8.23
CA ARG A 75 -15.22 -12.08 -7.14
C ARG A 75 -16.42 -11.21 -7.56
N ARG A 76 -16.46 -10.72 -8.80
CA ARG A 76 -17.52 -9.81 -9.28
C ARG A 76 -18.80 -10.56 -9.62
N TYR A 77 -18.68 -11.72 -10.29
CA TYR A 77 -19.82 -12.49 -10.77
C TYR A 77 -20.37 -13.50 -9.77
N VAL A 78 -19.53 -14.01 -8.87
CA VAL A 78 -19.85 -15.17 -8.02
C VAL A 78 -19.84 -14.84 -6.54
N SER A 79 -18.78 -14.18 -6.04
CA SER A 79 -18.58 -14.01 -4.60
C SER A 79 -17.90 -12.68 -4.27
N PRO A 80 -18.64 -11.59 -4.11
CA PRO A 80 -18.08 -10.28 -3.73
C PRO A 80 -17.42 -10.29 -2.35
N ASP A 81 -17.86 -11.22 -1.49
CA ASP A 81 -17.40 -11.41 -0.11
C ASP A 81 -16.03 -12.10 -0.01
N THR A 82 -15.59 -12.81 -1.06
CA THR A 82 -14.26 -13.42 -1.09
C THR A 82 -13.25 -12.49 -1.76
N SER A 83 -12.29 -11.99 -0.99
CA SER A 83 -11.24 -11.14 -1.55
C SER A 83 -10.31 -11.95 -2.46
N VAL A 84 -9.73 -11.29 -3.47
CA VAL A 84 -8.69 -11.90 -4.33
C VAL A 84 -7.46 -12.33 -3.51
N GLU A 85 -7.18 -11.60 -2.43
CA GLU A 85 -6.08 -11.89 -1.50
C GLU A 85 -6.28 -13.18 -0.71
N MET A 86 -7.53 -13.53 -0.39
CA MET A 86 -7.88 -14.82 0.21
C MET A 86 -7.77 -15.94 -0.83
N THR A 87 -8.37 -15.75 -2.00
CA THR A 87 -8.49 -16.79 -3.03
C THR A 87 -7.19 -17.08 -3.78
N LYS A 88 -6.21 -16.16 -3.77
CA LYS A 88 -4.90 -16.43 -4.41
C LYS A 88 -4.09 -17.53 -3.71
N LYS A 89 -4.31 -17.78 -2.42
CA LYS A 89 -3.64 -18.82 -1.63
C LYS A 89 -4.29 -20.18 -1.90
N LYS A 90 -3.71 -20.99 -2.79
CA LYS A 90 -4.29 -22.29 -3.24
C LYS A 90 -4.68 -23.22 -2.09
N GLY A 91 -3.81 -23.33 -1.08
CA GLY A 91 -4.05 -24.20 0.08
C GLY A 91 -5.28 -23.82 0.91
N ASN A 92 -5.77 -22.59 0.80
CA ASN A 92 -6.93 -22.12 1.57
C ASN A 92 -8.26 -22.30 0.84
N ILE A 93 -8.26 -22.73 -0.43
CA ILE A 93 -9.47 -22.86 -1.24
C ILE A 93 -10.50 -23.80 -0.59
N PRO A 94 -10.13 -24.99 -0.06
CA PRO A 94 -11.10 -25.87 0.60
C PRO A 94 -11.82 -25.17 1.76
N HIS A 95 -11.08 -24.41 2.59
CA HIS A 95 -11.67 -23.63 3.68
C HIS A 95 -12.57 -22.49 3.19
N ILE A 96 -12.21 -21.83 2.08
CA ILE A 96 -13.04 -20.79 1.49
C ILE A 96 -14.35 -21.39 0.99
N ILE A 97 -14.31 -22.56 0.34
CA ILE A 97 -15.53 -23.25 -0.12
C ILE A 97 -16.42 -23.59 1.08
N ILE A 98 -15.85 -24.19 2.13
CA ILE A 98 -16.61 -24.56 3.35
C ILE A 98 -17.31 -23.34 3.97
N ASN A 99 -16.65 -22.19 4.02
CA ASN A 99 -17.12 -21.03 4.77
C ASN A 99 -17.95 -20.02 3.95
N PHE A 100 -17.92 -20.10 2.62
CA PHE A 100 -18.52 -19.07 1.74
C PHE A 100 -19.35 -19.63 0.58
N SER A 101 -19.33 -20.95 0.32
CA SER A 101 -20.04 -21.50 -0.85
C SER A 101 -21.56 -21.34 -0.79
N ASP A 102 -22.13 -21.25 0.41
CA ASP A 102 -23.55 -20.91 0.65
C ASP A 102 -23.94 -19.52 0.13
N LYS A 103 -22.96 -18.60 0.03
CA LYS A 103 -23.13 -17.24 -0.51
C LYS A 103 -22.69 -17.10 -1.96
N PHE A 104 -22.20 -18.17 -2.59
CA PHE A 104 -21.84 -18.11 -3.99
C PHE A 104 -23.11 -17.98 -4.84
N ARG A 105 -23.09 -17.03 -5.77
CA ARG A 105 -24.16 -16.95 -6.79
C ARG A 105 -24.26 -18.29 -7.52
N PRO A 106 -25.46 -18.86 -7.71
CA PRO A 106 -25.65 -20.09 -8.47
C PRO A 106 -25.07 -20.00 -9.88
N ILE A 107 -24.51 -21.11 -10.40
CA ILE A 107 -23.78 -21.10 -11.67
C ILE A 107 -24.67 -20.70 -12.86
N GLU A 108 -25.95 -21.04 -12.83
CA GLU A 108 -26.91 -20.70 -13.89
C GLU A 108 -27.19 -19.19 -13.93
N GLU A 109 -27.30 -18.53 -12.77
CA GLU A 109 -27.38 -17.08 -12.71
C GLU A 109 -26.08 -16.42 -13.19
N VAL A 110 -24.91 -17.02 -12.91
CA VAL A 110 -23.62 -16.53 -13.42
C VAL A 110 -23.60 -16.58 -14.95
N LYS A 111 -24.03 -17.70 -15.55
CA LYS A 111 -24.15 -17.88 -17.02
C LYS A 111 -25.06 -16.82 -17.64
N GLN A 112 -26.28 -16.66 -17.11
CA GLN A 112 -27.25 -15.68 -17.59
C GLN A 112 -26.69 -14.25 -17.52
N ASN A 113 -26.07 -13.89 -16.40
CA ASN A 113 -25.48 -12.58 -16.22
C ASN A 113 -24.32 -12.33 -17.21
N LEU A 114 -23.45 -13.31 -17.45
CA LEU A 114 -22.38 -13.18 -18.44
C LEU A 114 -22.94 -13.00 -19.86
N GLN A 115 -23.96 -13.77 -20.24
CA GLN A 115 -24.59 -13.68 -21.57
C GLN A 115 -25.29 -12.34 -21.81
N SER A 116 -25.75 -11.67 -20.75
CA SER A 116 -26.37 -10.34 -20.84
C SER A 116 -25.38 -9.21 -21.15
N ARG A 117 -24.07 -9.50 -21.18
CA ARG A 117 -22.99 -8.51 -21.33
C ARG A 117 -22.31 -8.67 -22.70
N PRO A 118 -21.79 -7.58 -23.30
CA PRO A 118 -21.07 -7.67 -24.55
C PRO A 118 -19.73 -8.38 -24.40
N ILE A 119 -19.19 -8.84 -25.53
CA ILE A 119 -17.83 -9.38 -25.63
C ILE A 119 -17.12 -8.58 -26.73
N PRO A 120 -16.11 -7.76 -26.39
CA PRO A 120 -15.59 -7.47 -25.06
C PRO A 120 -16.56 -6.67 -24.16
N ASP A 121 -16.54 -6.90 -22.84
CA ASP A 121 -17.23 -6.06 -21.85
C ASP A 121 -16.30 -4.97 -21.32
N GLU A 122 -16.30 -3.81 -22.00
CA GLU A 122 -15.44 -2.67 -21.63
C GLU A 122 -15.67 -2.18 -20.19
N ILE A 123 -16.88 -2.32 -19.64
CA ILE A 123 -17.17 -1.94 -18.26
C ILE A 123 -16.47 -2.90 -17.29
N LEU A 124 -16.56 -4.21 -17.55
CA LEU A 124 -15.81 -5.20 -16.77
C LEU A 124 -14.31 -4.93 -16.85
N MET A 125 -13.80 -4.63 -18.05
CA MET A 125 -12.39 -4.35 -18.29
C MET A 125 -11.93 -3.10 -17.52
N ALA A 126 -12.71 -2.02 -17.55
CA ALA A 126 -12.43 -0.82 -16.78
C ALA A 126 -12.38 -1.11 -15.28
N LEU A 127 -13.36 -1.88 -14.77
CA LEU A 127 -13.40 -2.29 -13.36
C LEU A 127 -12.19 -3.16 -12.97
N LEU A 128 -11.70 -4.02 -13.87
CA LEU A 128 -10.50 -4.82 -13.62
C LEU A 128 -9.23 -3.97 -13.68
N PHE A 129 -9.19 -2.99 -14.57
CA PHE A 129 -8.08 -2.06 -14.75
C PHE A 129 -7.90 -1.13 -13.55
N GLN A 130 -8.96 -0.74 -12.85
CA GLN A 130 -8.85 -0.01 -11.57
C GLN A 130 -8.04 -0.77 -10.49
N HIS A 131 -7.87 -2.09 -10.61
CA HIS A 131 -6.98 -2.86 -9.73
C HIS A 131 -5.55 -2.98 -10.25
N LYS A 132 -5.27 -2.53 -11.47
CA LYS A 132 -3.92 -2.41 -12.01
C LYS A 132 -3.23 -1.24 -11.31
N GLY A 133 -1.98 -1.42 -10.90
CA GLY A 133 -1.23 -0.37 -10.20
C GLY A 133 -1.71 -0.04 -8.79
N LYS A 134 -2.61 -0.82 -8.17
CA LYS A 134 -3.01 -0.58 -6.77
C LYS A 134 -1.78 -0.73 -5.86
N GLY A 135 -1.42 0.35 -5.18
CA GLY A 135 -0.23 0.45 -4.31
C GLY A 135 1.03 0.96 -5.02
N GLU A 136 1.02 1.09 -6.35
CA GLU A 136 2.18 1.52 -7.15
C GLU A 136 2.67 2.91 -6.75
N LYS A 137 1.75 3.88 -6.59
CA LYS A 137 2.11 5.23 -6.12
C LYS A 137 2.81 5.24 -4.75
N GLY A 138 2.46 4.30 -3.87
CA GLY A 138 3.16 4.11 -2.60
C GLY A 138 4.59 3.58 -2.79
N TYR A 139 4.78 2.68 -3.76
CA TYR A 139 6.11 2.21 -4.14
C TYR A 139 6.94 3.27 -4.85
N ASP A 140 6.31 4.11 -5.66
CA ASP A 140 7.00 5.21 -6.34
C ASP A 140 7.45 6.28 -5.33
N LEU A 141 6.67 6.51 -4.26
CA LEU A 141 7.05 7.34 -3.12
C LEU A 141 8.29 6.78 -2.41
N THR A 142 8.29 5.49 -2.05
CA THR A 142 9.45 4.88 -1.38
C THR A 142 10.67 4.86 -2.29
N GLU A 143 10.51 4.54 -3.57
CA GLU A 143 11.61 4.51 -4.54
C GLU A 143 12.25 5.89 -4.70
N SER A 144 11.41 6.94 -4.84
CA SER A 144 11.88 8.32 -4.93
C SER A 144 12.68 8.74 -3.69
N PHE A 145 12.21 8.35 -2.49
CA PHE A 145 12.94 8.63 -1.25
C PHE A 145 14.27 7.89 -1.18
N PHE A 146 14.31 6.60 -1.53
CA PHE A 146 15.55 5.81 -1.51
C PHE A 146 16.59 6.34 -2.52
N LEU A 147 16.16 6.71 -3.72
CA LEU A 147 17.02 7.31 -4.74
C LEU A 147 17.60 8.64 -4.26
N TRP A 148 16.75 9.51 -3.71
CA TRP A 148 17.18 10.77 -3.13
C TRP A 148 18.15 10.56 -1.96
N PHE A 149 17.80 9.69 -1.00
CA PHE A 149 18.64 9.42 0.17
C PHE A 149 20.01 8.89 -0.24
N ASN A 150 20.08 7.92 -1.15
CA ASN A 150 21.35 7.37 -1.61
C ASN A 150 22.18 8.42 -2.35
N LYS A 151 21.55 9.33 -3.10
CA LYS A 151 22.27 10.44 -3.75
C LYS A 151 22.88 11.42 -2.75
N VAL A 152 22.17 11.70 -1.64
CA VAL A 152 22.55 12.76 -0.70
C VAL A 152 23.41 12.26 0.46
N PHE A 153 23.14 11.06 0.99
CA PHE A 153 23.62 10.60 2.30
C PHE A 153 24.44 9.30 2.28
N SER A 154 24.56 8.61 1.14
CA SER A 154 25.21 7.28 1.06
C SER A 154 26.67 7.24 1.50
N GLN A 155 27.37 8.38 1.54
CA GLN A 155 28.76 8.44 1.99
C GLN A 155 28.90 8.18 3.50
N ASN A 156 27.89 8.53 4.30
CA ASN A 156 27.97 8.51 5.77
C ASN A 156 26.89 7.64 6.43
N TYR A 157 25.85 7.27 5.67
CA TYR A 157 24.68 6.57 6.17
C TYR A 157 24.24 5.46 5.22
N SER A 158 23.58 4.46 5.80
CA SER A 158 22.94 3.37 5.07
C SER A 158 21.43 3.42 5.28
N ILE A 159 20.68 2.97 4.28
CA ILE A 159 19.22 2.80 4.35
C ILE A 159 18.86 1.35 4.00
N GLN A 160 18.00 0.75 4.81
CA GLN A 160 17.47 -0.60 4.64
C GLN A 160 15.96 -0.54 4.49
N GLY A 161 15.40 -1.45 3.70
CA GLY A 161 13.96 -1.55 3.45
C GLY A 161 13.68 -1.85 1.98
N PRO A 162 12.42 -2.16 1.63
CA PRO A 162 12.05 -2.38 0.25
C PRO A 162 11.98 -1.05 -0.51
N VAL A 163 12.76 -0.92 -1.59
CA VAL A 163 12.73 0.29 -2.45
C VAL A 163 11.36 0.46 -3.10
N ARG A 164 10.74 -0.65 -3.53
CA ARG A 164 9.37 -0.73 -4.06
C ARG A 164 8.58 -1.78 -3.28
N GLY A 165 7.85 -2.67 -3.96
CA GLY A 165 7.21 -3.82 -3.33
C GLY A 165 8.25 -4.78 -2.74
N GLY A 166 8.08 -5.15 -1.47
CA GLY A 166 8.99 -6.08 -0.79
C GLY A 166 8.56 -6.36 0.65
N LYS A 167 9.45 -6.96 1.43
CA LYS A 167 9.22 -7.20 2.86
C LYS A 167 9.72 -6.02 3.67
N ASP A 168 8.89 -5.53 4.56
CA ASP A 168 9.22 -4.46 5.51
C ASP A 168 10.35 -4.86 6.46
N VAL A 169 11.01 -3.85 7.02
CA VAL A 169 11.99 -4.02 8.10
C VAL A 169 11.24 -4.33 9.39
N MET A 170 11.35 -5.56 9.87
CA MET A 170 10.74 -5.95 11.15
C MET A 170 11.63 -5.46 12.31
N LEU A 171 11.14 -4.49 13.09
CA LEU A 171 11.95 -3.84 14.13
C LEU A 171 12.47 -4.81 15.20
N HIS A 172 11.66 -5.77 15.65
CA HIS A 172 12.11 -6.83 16.59
C HIS A 172 13.25 -7.71 16.07
N LYS A 173 13.52 -7.71 14.76
CA LYS A 173 14.66 -8.43 14.16
C LYS A 173 15.85 -7.50 13.90
N ALA A 174 15.57 -6.24 13.57
CA ALA A 174 16.58 -5.27 13.18
C ALA A 174 17.17 -4.50 14.37
N LEU A 175 16.43 -4.37 15.47
CA LEU A 175 16.82 -3.66 16.68
C LEU A 175 16.88 -4.63 17.86
N ASN A 176 18.02 -4.64 18.56
CA ASN A 176 18.24 -5.53 19.70
C ASN A 176 17.23 -5.23 20.82
N ASN A 177 16.56 -6.27 21.32
CA ASN A 177 15.57 -6.17 22.41
C ASN A 177 14.35 -5.29 22.11
N PHE A 178 14.02 -5.08 20.84
CA PHE A 178 12.80 -4.36 20.49
C PHE A 178 11.56 -5.24 20.72
N PRO A 179 10.57 -4.79 21.51
CA PRO A 179 9.59 -5.68 22.12
C PRO A 179 8.48 -6.14 21.18
N SER A 180 8.13 -5.36 20.15
CA SER A 180 6.96 -5.64 19.32
C SER A 180 7.28 -5.90 17.85
N GLN A 181 6.36 -6.60 17.19
CA GLN A 181 6.41 -6.87 15.76
C GLN A 181 5.92 -5.67 14.94
N ILE A 182 6.68 -4.58 14.97
CA ILE A 182 6.40 -3.39 14.14
C ILE A 182 7.11 -3.54 12.78
N PRO A 183 6.37 -3.59 11.66
CA PRO A 183 6.94 -3.46 10.33
C PRO A 183 7.19 -1.97 10.01
N ALA A 184 8.41 -1.65 9.60
CA ALA A 184 8.81 -0.33 9.14
C ALA A 184 9.17 -0.35 7.66
N ASP A 185 8.83 0.74 6.96
CA ASP A 185 9.11 0.89 5.53
C ASP A 185 10.61 1.09 5.28
N MET A 186 11.34 1.63 6.26
CA MET A 186 12.79 1.79 6.18
C MET A 186 13.47 1.89 7.56
N LEU A 187 14.76 1.56 7.61
CA LEU A 187 15.67 1.79 8.73
C LEU A 187 16.94 2.46 8.21
N ILE A 188 17.27 3.63 8.74
CA ILE A 188 18.49 4.37 8.43
C ILE A 188 19.46 4.23 9.59
N SER A 189 20.71 3.91 9.27
CA SER A 189 21.79 3.73 10.23
C SER A 189 23.06 4.43 9.78
N ARG A 190 23.95 4.74 10.74
CA ARG A 190 25.35 5.03 10.42
C ARG A 190 26.02 3.80 9.81
N LEU A 191 27.15 4.00 9.14
CA LEU A 191 27.92 2.88 8.56
C LEU A 191 28.48 1.92 9.62
N ASP A 192 28.63 2.36 10.88
CA ASP A 192 29.00 1.51 12.02
C ASP A 192 27.85 0.63 12.53
N GLY A 193 26.65 0.72 11.94
CA GLY A 193 25.47 -0.03 12.33
C GLY A 193 24.57 0.65 13.36
N THR A 194 24.95 1.83 13.89
CA THR A 194 24.14 2.57 14.85
C THR A 194 22.80 2.98 14.23
N PRO A 195 21.64 2.53 14.76
CA PRO A 195 20.34 2.86 14.20
C PRO A 195 19.97 4.31 14.51
N LEU A 196 19.62 5.07 13.47
CA LEU A 196 19.32 6.50 13.57
C LEU A 196 17.85 6.81 13.33
N VAL A 197 17.20 6.21 12.33
CA VAL A 197 15.82 6.56 11.97
C VAL A 197 15.02 5.33 11.58
N VAL A 198 13.84 5.16 12.20
CA VAL A 198 12.79 4.29 11.69
C VAL A 198 11.85 5.10 10.82
N GLY A 199 11.67 4.71 9.56
CA GLY A 199 10.81 5.45 8.61
C GLY A 199 9.53 4.71 8.25
N PHE A 200 8.45 5.48 8.11
CA PHE A 200 7.15 5.03 7.63
C PHE A 200 6.70 5.85 6.44
N ALA A 201 6.39 5.20 5.31
CA ALA A 201 5.96 5.85 4.08
C ALA A 201 4.45 5.68 3.86
N ARG A 202 3.77 6.76 3.46
CA ARG A 202 2.32 6.77 3.24
C ARG A 202 2.00 7.57 1.98
N TYR A 203 1.31 6.91 1.06
CA TYR A 203 0.69 7.56 -0.09
C TYR A 203 -0.77 7.12 -0.19
N ASP A 204 -1.70 8.07 -0.10
CA ASP A 204 -3.13 7.80 -0.17
C ASP A 204 -3.83 8.77 -1.14
N SER A 205 -4.16 8.28 -2.35
CA SER A 205 -4.83 9.07 -3.38
C SER A 205 -6.35 9.08 -3.27
N ASP A 206 -6.95 8.02 -2.71
CA ASP A 206 -8.39 7.75 -2.82
C ASP A 206 -8.94 7.32 -1.46
N ARG A 207 -9.28 8.29 -0.59
CA ARG A 207 -9.81 8.02 0.76
C ARG A 207 -11.30 8.27 0.90
N GLY A 208 -11.98 7.33 1.57
CA GLY A 208 -13.27 7.53 2.24
C GLY A 208 -13.06 7.74 3.75
N GLY A 209 -13.82 8.67 4.35
CA GLY A 209 -13.52 9.31 5.64
C GLY A 209 -13.45 8.43 6.91
N SER A 210 -13.86 7.16 6.90
CA SER A 210 -13.85 6.31 8.12
C SER A 210 -12.47 5.78 8.53
N GLN A 211 -11.41 6.05 7.75
CA GLN A 211 -10.03 5.58 8.01
C GLN A 211 -9.07 6.70 8.43
N GLU A 212 -9.54 7.95 8.57
CA GLU A 212 -8.74 9.08 9.05
C GLU A 212 -8.39 8.90 10.55
N ASP A 213 -9.35 8.47 11.36
CA ASP A 213 -9.20 8.31 12.82
C ASP A 213 -8.30 7.12 13.23
N ASP A 214 -8.45 5.96 12.59
CA ASP A 214 -7.74 4.72 12.97
C ASP A 214 -6.21 4.81 12.82
N ARG A 215 -5.72 5.66 11.91
CA ARG A 215 -4.29 5.69 11.55
C ARG A 215 -3.46 6.62 12.41
N ILE A 216 -4.04 7.67 13.00
CA ILE A 216 -3.30 8.63 13.84
C ILE A 216 -2.97 7.99 15.19
N GLY A 217 -3.94 7.32 15.82
CA GLY A 217 -3.72 6.53 17.03
C GLY A 217 -2.60 5.51 16.83
N GLY A 218 -2.69 4.71 15.76
CA GLY A 218 -1.66 3.73 15.42
C GLY A 218 -0.28 4.33 15.12
N ASN A 219 -0.19 5.53 14.54
CA ASN A 219 1.12 6.19 14.33
C ASN A 219 1.69 6.72 15.65
N ARG A 220 0.86 7.30 16.52
CA ARG A 220 1.30 7.79 17.84
C ARG A 220 1.81 6.65 18.73
N ASP A 221 1.16 5.49 18.69
CA ASP A 221 1.57 4.31 19.45
C ASP A 221 2.95 3.82 18.97
N LYS A 222 3.15 3.72 17.65
CA LYS A 222 4.45 3.37 17.06
C LYS A 222 5.54 4.35 17.47
N ILE A 223 5.29 5.66 17.41
CA ILE A 223 6.25 6.68 17.85
C ILE A 223 6.59 6.48 19.32
N THR A 224 5.57 6.30 20.17
CA THR A 224 5.75 6.13 21.61
C THR A 224 6.63 4.93 21.93
N GLU A 225 6.39 3.81 21.27
CA GLU A 225 7.16 2.59 21.46
C GLU A 225 8.61 2.74 20.97
N ILE A 226 8.82 3.31 19.78
CA ILE A 226 10.16 3.50 19.20
C ILE A 226 10.99 4.47 20.05
N LEU A 227 10.43 5.60 20.45
CA LEU A 227 11.13 6.56 21.29
C LEU A 227 11.33 6.05 22.72
N GLY A 228 10.38 5.26 23.24
CA GLY A 228 10.53 4.56 24.51
C GLY A 228 11.70 3.57 24.49
N HIS A 229 11.79 2.75 23.44
CA HIS A 229 12.93 1.86 23.21
C HIS A 229 14.24 2.66 23.11
N ALA A 230 14.25 3.75 22.33
CA ALA A 230 15.42 4.60 22.19
C ALA A 230 15.90 5.16 23.53
N LYS A 231 14.98 5.58 24.40
CA LYS A 231 15.28 6.06 25.75
C LYS A 231 15.84 4.96 26.64
N THR A 232 15.21 3.78 26.66
CA THR A 232 15.63 2.65 27.50
C THR A 232 17.04 2.17 27.19
N TYR A 233 17.40 2.13 25.90
CA TYR A 233 18.71 1.63 25.45
C TYR A 233 19.70 2.74 25.09
N ASN A 234 19.39 3.99 25.44
CA ASN A 234 20.20 5.18 25.14
C ASN A 234 20.64 5.27 23.67
N LEU A 235 19.71 5.01 22.75
CA LEU A 235 19.93 5.07 21.31
C LEU A 235 19.57 6.46 20.76
N PRO A 236 20.29 6.94 19.72
CA PRO A 236 19.95 8.19 19.03
C PRO A 236 18.70 8.08 18.14
N LEU A 237 18.07 6.90 18.09
CA LEU A 237 16.94 6.54 17.22
C LEU A 237 15.80 7.59 17.17
N LYS A 238 15.39 7.97 15.97
CA LYS A 238 14.34 8.94 15.63
C LYS A 238 13.29 8.27 14.74
N VAL A 239 12.20 8.97 14.46
CA VAL A 239 11.14 8.50 13.56
C VAL A 239 10.95 9.47 12.39
N LEU A 240 10.89 8.92 11.18
CA LEU A 240 10.49 9.64 9.98
C LEU A 240 9.11 9.16 9.54
N ILE A 241 8.22 10.11 9.27
CA ILE A 241 6.95 9.86 8.59
C ILE A 241 7.01 10.58 7.25
N LEU A 242 7.21 9.81 6.18
CA LEU A 242 7.12 10.28 4.81
C LEU A 242 5.66 10.13 4.36
N ASN A 243 4.87 11.20 4.48
CA ASN A 243 3.50 11.20 3.97
C ASN A 243 3.41 12.23 2.87
N ASP A 244 3.14 11.78 1.64
CA ASP A 244 3.21 12.64 0.47
C ASP A 244 2.05 12.37 -0.47
N SER A 245 0.83 12.70 -0.07
CA SER A 245 -0.35 12.40 -0.87
C SER A 245 -1.45 13.46 -0.79
N PRO A 246 -2.35 13.53 -1.80
CA PRO A 246 -3.49 14.45 -1.78
C PRO A 246 -4.37 14.29 -0.54
N GLY A 247 -4.44 13.10 0.05
CA GLY A 247 -5.16 12.85 1.30
C GLY A 247 -4.72 13.72 2.48
N LEU A 248 -3.50 14.28 2.47
CA LEU A 248 -3.07 15.26 3.48
C LEU A 248 -3.88 16.56 3.47
N LEU A 249 -4.52 16.89 2.35
CA LEU A 249 -5.33 18.09 2.19
C LEU A 249 -6.76 17.92 2.71
N LEU A 250 -7.14 16.70 3.13
CA LEU A 250 -8.47 16.38 3.62
C LEU A 250 -8.56 16.63 5.13
N GLY A 251 -9.70 17.19 5.55
CA GLY A 251 -10.09 17.29 6.95
C GLY A 251 -9.00 17.83 7.89
N SER A 252 -8.72 17.07 8.94
CA SER A 252 -7.70 17.38 9.95
C SER A 252 -6.32 16.81 9.63
N MET A 253 -6.18 16.00 8.57
CA MET A 253 -5.00 15.16 8.31
C MET A 253 -3.68 15.91 8.42
N TRP A 254 -3.58 17.10 7.82
CA TRP A 254 -2.39 17.94 7.94
C TRP A 254 -2.05 18.28 9.40
N ASN A 255 -3.04 18.69 10.18
CA ASN A 255 -2.88 19.05 11.59
C ASN A 255 -2.52 17.82 12.42
N ASP A 256 -3.10 16.67 12.10
CA ASP A 256 -2.84 15.45 12.86
C ASP A 256 -1.39 15.00 12.70
N TYR A 257 -0.86 15.04 11.48
CA TYR A 257 0.56 14.79 11.26
C TYR A 257 1.45 15.88 11.87
N ALA A 258 1.05 17.15 11.82
CA ALA A 258 1.76 18.22 12.54
C ALA A 258 1.82 17.96 14.05
N ASN A 259 0.73 17.46 14.64
CA ASN A 259 0.64 17.10 16.05
C ASN A 259 1.54 15.89 16.38
N LEU A 260 1.67 14.91 15.48
CA LEU A 260 2.62 13.80 15.65
C LEU A 260 4.07 14.28 15.67
N GLU A 261 4.42 15.24 14.80
CA GLU A 261 5.75 15.85 14.79
C GLU A 261 6.03 16.59 16.11
N GLN A 262 5.07 17.41 16.57
CA GLN A 262 5.17 18.12 17.84
C GLN A 262 5.28 17.16 19.03
N TYR A 263 4.49 16.07 19.03
CA TYR A 263 4.53 15.03 20.06
C TYR A 263 5.91 14.39 20.19
N GLY A 264 6.62 14.22 19.07
CA GLY A 264 7.97 13.67 19.02
C GLY A 264 9.08 14.57 19.55
N GLN A 265 8.79 15.84 19.89
CA GLN A 265 9.73 16.79 20.49
C GLN A 265 11.10 16.85 19.76
N GLY A 266 11.07 16.91 18.42
CA GLY A 266 12.26 16.97 17.57
C GLY A 266 12.87 15.62 17.16
N ARG A 267 12.45 14.51 17.79
CA ARG A 267 12.83 13.14 17.39
C ARG A 267 11.87 12.50 16.39
N VAL A 268 10.80 13.20 16.02
CA VAL A 268 9.91 12.82 14.92
C VAL A 268 9.98 13.90 13.86
N MET A 269 10.06 13.49 12.60
CA MET A 269 9.93 14.38 11.45
C MET A 269 8.80 13.88 10.55
N VAL A 270 7.91 14.79 10.17
CA VAL A 270 6.94 14.54 9.10
C VAL A 270 7.36 15.35 7.88
N CYS A 271 7.49 14.69 6.74
CA CYS A 271 7.82 15.38 5.48
C CYS A 271 7.11 14.77 4.28
N THR A 272 7.02 15.56 3.21
CA THR A 272 6.77 15.10 1.85
C THR A 272 8.09 14.99 1.10
N LEU A 273 8.12 14.44 -0.12
CA LEU A 273 9.35 14.39 -0.94
C LEU A 273 9.89 15.80 -1.21
N LYS A 274 9.01 16.77 -1.44
CA LYS A 274 9.38 18.17 -1.73
C LYS A 274 10.01 18.92 -0.56
N MET A 275 9.88 18.39 0.66
CA MET A 275 10.45 18.98 1.87
C MET A 275 11.84 18.42 2.22
N LEU A 276 12.30 17.37 1.51
CA LEU A 276 13.47 16.59 1.93
C LEU A 276 14.76 17.42 2.00
N ASP A 277 15.04 18.22 0.96
CA ASP A 277 16.27 19.03 0.87
C ASP A 277 16.34 20.10 1.97
N GLU A 278 15.20 20.65 2.41
CA GLU A 278 15.15 21.68 3.46
C GLU A 278 15.20 21.06 4.87
N ARG A 279 14.50 19.93 5.07
CA ARG A 279 14.17 19.44 6.42
C ARG A 279 15.00 18.23 6.84
N PHE A 280 15.16 17.26 5.95
CA PHE A 280 15.85 16.01 6.26
C PHE A 280 17.36 16.19 6.05
N THR A 281 18.01 16.73 7.09
CA THR A 281 19.40 17.18 7.04
C THR A 281 20.34 16.30 7.84
N GLN A 282 21.64 16.36 7.52
CA GLN A 282 22.67 15.71 8.33
C GLN A 282 22.62 16.16 9.80
N SER A 283 22.39 17.46 10.04
CA SER A 283 22.26 17.99 11.40
C SER A 283 21.11 17.35 12.17
N TRP A 284 19.99 17.03 11.53
CA TRP A 284 18.89 16.33 12.18
C TRP A 284 19.20 14.84 12.40
N LEU A 285 19.91 14.19 11.48
CA LEU A 285 20.36 12.81 11.65
C LEU A 285 21.30 12.66 12.85
N ASP A 286 22.22 13.61 13.04
CA ASP A 286 23.27 13.55 14.06
C ASP A 286 22.95 14.22 15.40
N SER A 287 21.81 14.93 15.52
CA SER A 287 21.39 15.61 16.76
C SER A 287 21.00 14.67 17.89
#